data_AF-A0A7C8KGJ3-F1
#
_entry.id   AF-A0A7C8KGJ3-F1
#
_cell.length_a   1.000
_cell.length_b   1.000
_cell.length_c   1.000
_cell.angle_alpha   90.00
_cell.angle_beta   90.00
_cell.angle_gamma   90.00
#
_symmetry.space_group_name_H-M   'P 1'
#
loop_
_entity.id
_entity.type
_entity.pdbx_description
1 polymer ?
#
loop_
_entity_poly.entity_id
_entity_poly.type
_entity_poly.pdbx_seq_one_letter_code
_entity_poly.pdbx_strand_id
1 'polypeptide(L)'
;MSRFYELNHISPTHRQSRYFSSWLLPSPIFLAYRALLCLYSVLVIIIANALRPDLAGTRFSYFTWLTYWGITFYLLISLAHTFSYWKYGKAWLESWPKWLQLLHGVFYTTITVLPWTVTAVYWAVLFDGFGEEYDAWSNISVHALNAGVAFLEVIIPRTEPMPWVHIPWLIVILGGYLGVAYITKSTQGFYTYSFLDPNSKGSGITAAYCIGILAGTTILFCIVKGLVCLRVWVTEKKLGMNGKLSKKDVGGETEVTEKLNV
;
A
#
# COMPACT_ATOMS: atom_id res chain seq x y z
N MET A 1 -25.43 6.42 -9.90
CA MET A 1 -24.24 5.56 -10.09
C MET A 1 -24.54 4.23 -9.40
N SER A 2 -23.85 3.11 -9.66
CA SER A 2 -24.19 1.90 -8.88
C SER A 2 -23.74 2.12 -7.43
N ARG A 3 -24.56 1.69 -6.46
CA ARG A 3 -24.25 1.77 -5.02
C ARG A 3 -22.87 1.17 -4.70
N PHE A 4 -22.47 0.15 -5.46
CA PHE A 4 -21.15 -0.47 -5.34
C PHE A 4 -19.99 0.52 -5.58
N TYR A 5 -20.04 1.32 -6.65
CA TYR A 5 -18.98 2.30 -6.93
C TYR A 5 -18.94 3.43 -5.90
N GLU A 6 -20.11 3.89 -5.45
CA GLU A 6 -20.21 4.92 -4.41
C GLU A 6 -19.58 4.44 -3.08
N LEU A 7 -19.85 3.20 -2.67
CA LEU A 7 -19.22 2.60 -1.48
C LEU A 7 -17.70 2.49 -1.58
N ASN A 8 -17.15 2.44 -2.80
CA ASN A 8 -15.70 2.40 -3.06
C ASN A 8 -15.12 3.80 -3.35
N HIS A 9 -15.84 4.88 -3.02
CA HIS A 9 -15.41 6.26 -3.28
C HIS A 9 -15.11 6.53 -4.76
N ILE A 10 -15.81 5.85 -5.66
CA ILE A 10 -15.79 6.15 -7.09
C ILE A 10 -17.08 6.92 -7.38
N SER A 11 -17.04 8.24 -7.23
CA SER A 11 -18.15 9.16 -7.48
C SER A 11 -17.65 10.60 -7.55
N PRO A 12 -18.44 11.57 -8.06
CA PRO A 12 -18.02 12.97 -8.15
C PRO A 12 -17.65 13.63 -6.83
N THR A 13 -18.18 13.14 -5.70
CA THR A 13 -17.86 13.64 -4.35
C THR A 13 -16.46 13.23 -3.89
N HIS A 14 -15.86 12.21 -4.50
CA HIS A 14 -14.55 11.65 -4.17
C HIS A 14 -13.61 11.83 -5.35
N ARG A 15 -12.83 12.92 -5.31
CA ARG A 15 -11.93 13.25 -6.41
C ARG A 15 -10.71 12.33 -6.42
N GLN A 16 -10.46 11.70 -7.57
CA GLN A 16 -9.32 10.79 -7.74
C GLN A 16 -7.97 11.55 -7.72
N SER A 17 -7.95 12.85 -8.02
CA SER A 17 -6.75 13.69 -7.93
C SER A 17 -6.12 13.69 -6.53
N ARG A 18 -6.87 13.30 -5.49
CA ARG A 18 -6.40 13.18 -4.12
C ARG A 18 -5.35 12.07 -3.92
N TYR A 19 -5.34 11.05 -4.77
CA TYR A 19 -4.27 10.03 -4.79
C TYR A 19 -2.96 10.56 -5.37
N PHE A 20 -3.00 11.68 -6.11
CA PHE A 20 -1.89 12.17 -6.93
C PHE A 20 -1.47 13.60 -6.59
N SER A 21 -1.99 14.12 -5.48
CA SER A 21 -1.68 15.43 -4.91
C SER A 21 -1.31 15.30 -3.42
N SER A 22 -0.68 16.33 -2.87
CA SER A 22 -0.28 16.39 -1.45
C SER A 22 -0.90 17.61 -0.78
N TRP A 23 -1.11 17.52 0.54
CA TRP A 23 -1.50 18.68 1.35
C TRP A 23 -0.30 19.63 1.62
N LEU A 24 0.92 19.10 1.53
CA LEU A 24 2.16 19.80 1.88
C LEU A 24 3.01 20.15 0.65
N LEU A 25 3.23 19.19 -0.25
CA LEU A 25 4.21 19.30 -1.34
C LEU A 25 3.58 19.81 -2.64
N PRO A 26 4.14 20.84 -3.30
CA PRO A 26 3.76 21.22 -4.66
C PRO A 26 3.90 20.05 -5.64
N SER A 27 3.04 19.97 -6.67
CA SER A 27 2.99 18.84 -7.61
C SER A 27 4.34 18.39 -8.19
N PRO A 28 5.26 19.26 -8.66
CA PRO A 28 6.57 18.79 -9.15
C PRO A 28 7.45 18.19 -8.04
N ILE A 29 7.34 18.69 -6.81
CA ILE A 29 8.07 18.14 -5.65
C ILE A 29 7.46 16.81 -5.21
N PHE A 30 6.13 16.71 -5.22
CA PHE A 30 5.44 15.45 -4.94
C PHE A 30 5.77 14.37 -5.98
N LEU A 31 5.93 14.76 -7.25
CA LEU A 31 6.41 13.89 -8.31
C LEU A 31 7.83 13.38 -8.03
N ALA A 32 8.77 14.27 -7.70
CA ALA A 32 10.14 13.91 -7.36
C ALA A 32 10.22 12.99 -6.12
N TYR A 33 9.40 13.28 -5.10
CA TYR A 33 9.25 12.43 -3.92
C TYR A 33 8.82 10.99 -4.30
N ARG A 34 7.79 10.83 -5.13
CA ARG A 34 7.37 9.49 -5.59
C ARG A 34 8.41 8.83 -6.46
N ALA A 35 9.12 9.60 -7.29
CA ALA A 35 10.19 9.06 -8.14
C ALA A 35 11.35 8.50 -7.30
N LEU A 36 11.71 9.18 -6.21
CA LEU A 36 12.76 8.74 -5.30
C LEU A 36 12.37 7.44 -4.58
N LEU A 37 11.16 7.35 -4.03
CA LEU A 37 10.67 6.13 -3.39
C LEU A 37 10.59 4.97 -4.40
N CYS A 38 10.10 5.26 -5.60
CA CYS A 38 10.02 4.28 -6.68
C CYS A 38 11.40 3.76 -7.07
N LEU A 39 12.36 4.66 -7.30
CA LEU A 39 13.74 4.31 -7.63
C LEU A 39 14.36 3.43 -6.55
N TYR A 40 14.21 3.83 -5.28
CA TYR A 40 14.70 3.04 -4.16
C TYR A 40 14.12 1.61 -4.16
N SER A 41 12.80 1.48 -4.29
CA SER A 41 12.13 0.17 -4.31
C SER A 41 12.59 -0.72 -5.47
N VAL A 42 12.76 -0.15 -6.67
CA VAL A 42 13.30 -0.88 -7.82
C VAL A 42 14.74 -1.32 -7.58
N LEU A 43 15.58 -0.44 -7.03
CA LEU A 43 16.98 -0.76 -6.72
C LEU A 43 17.10 -1.91 -5.73
N VAL A 44 16.27 -1.95 -4.67
CA VAL A 44 16.28 -3.08 -3.71
C VAL A 44 15.96 -4.40 -4.41
N ILE A 45 14.95 -4.43 -5.29
CA ILE A 45 14.62 -5.65 -6.06
C ILE A 45 15.80 -6.06 -6.94
N ILE A 46 16.40 -5.13 -7.69
CA ILE A 46 17.52 -5.42 -8.58
C ILE A 46 18.72 -5.94 -7.79
N ILE A 47 19.14 -5.22 -6.74
CA ILE A 47 20.30 -5.56 -5.92
C ILE A 47 20.08 -6.91 -5.23
N ALA A 48 18.91 -7.16 -4.64
CA ALA A 48 18.64 -8.42 -3.96
C ALA A 48 18.71 -9.62 -4.91
N ASN A 49 18.17 -9.50 -6.12
CA ASN A 49 18.25 -10.55 -7.14
C ASN A 49 19.64 -10.67 -7.77
N ALA A 50 20.39 -9.59 -7.91
CA ALA A 50 21.76 -9.63 -8.40
C ALA A 50 22.72 -10.30 -7.41
N LEU A 51 22.54 -10.06 -6.10
CA LEU A 51 23.41 -10.61 -5.05
C LEU A 51 23.06 -12.05 -4.63
N ARG A 52 21.80 -12.48 -4.87
CA ARG A 52 21.31 -13.85 -4.60
C ARG A 52 20.33 -14.27 -5.71
N PRO A 53 20.83 -14.57 -6.92
CA PRO A 53 20.00 -14.92 -8.07
C PRO A 53 19.30 -16.28 -7.91
N ASP A 54 19.91 -17.20 -7.17
CA ASP A 54 19.37 -18.51 -6.79
C ASP A 54 18.04 -18.39 -6.02
N LEU A 55 17.86 -17.31 -5.26
CA LEU A 55 16.64 -17.06 -4.50
C LEU A 55 15.54 -16.35 -5.30
N ALA A 56 15.80 -15.90 -6.53
CA ALA A 56 14.90 -15.02 -7.28
C ALA A 56 13.49 -15.61 -7.47
N GLY A 57 13.40 -16.90 -7.82
CA GLY A 57 12.12 -17.60 -7.96
C GLY A 57 11.42 -17.79 -6.61
N THR A 58 12.16 -18.30 -5.61
CA THR A 58 11.64 -18.62 -4.28
C THR A 58 11.12 -17.40 -3.52
N ARG A 59 11.65 -16.19 -3.81
CA ARG A 59 11.13 -14.93 -3.24
C ARG A 59 9.63 -14.75 -3.48
N PHE A 60 9.08 -15.17 -4.62
CA PHE A 60 7.64 -15.05 -4.90
C PHE A 60 6.75 -15.92 -4.01
N SER A 61 7.32 -16.88 -3.29
CA SER A 61 6.62 -17.68 -2.30
C SER A 61 6.39 -16.90 -0.99
N TYR A 62 7.18 -15.86 -0.71
CA TYR A 62 7.12 -15.10 0.54
C TYR A 62 6.20 -13.89 0.40
N PHE A 63 5.24 -13.74 1.33
CA PHE A 63 4.33 -12.60 1.34
C PHE A 63 5.05 -11.26 1.45
N THR A 64 6.18 -11.23 2.18
CA THR A 64 7.04 -10.06 2.30
C THR A 64 7.49 -9.52 0.94
N TRP A 65 8.00 -10.41 0.09
CA TRP A 65 8.49 -10.05 -1.24
C TRP A 65 7.33 -9.72 -2.19
N LEU A 66 6.21 -10.44 -2.11
CA LEU A 66 5.00 -10.07 -2.84
C LEU A 66 4.50 -8.67 -2.46
N THR A 67 4.53 -8.32 -1.17
CA THR A 67 4.18 -6.98 -0.67
C THR A 67 5.17 -5.93 -1.17
N TYR A 68 6.47 -6.25 -1.20
CA TYR A 68 7.50 -5.35 -1.72
C TYR A 68 7.34 -5.06 -3.22
N TRP A 69 7.06 -6.10 -4.02
CA TRP A 69 6.69 -5.96 -5.43
C TRP A 69 5.41 -5.13 -5.59
N GLY A 70 4.39 -5.39 -4.76
CA GLY A 70 3.16 -4.61 -4.73
C GLY A 70 3.41 -3.13 -4.50
N ILE A 71 4.24 -2.77 -3.51
CA ILE A 71 4.66 -1.38 -3.25
C ILE A 71 5.35 -0.79 -4.49
N THR A 72 6.29 -1.53 -5.08
CA THR A 72 7.07 -1.06 -6.24
C THR A 72 6.15 -0.74 -7.42
N PHE A 73 5.22 -1.64 -7.76
CA PHE A 73 4.25 -1.42 -8.83
C PHE A 73 3.25 -0.31 -8.51
N TYR A 74 2.80 -0.21 -7.27
CA TYR A 74 1.96 0.91 -6.84
C TYR A 74 2.68 2.23 -7.03
N LEU A 75 3.95 2.34 -6.60
CA LEU A 75 4.74 3.55 -6.74
C LEU A 75 4.96 3.93 -8.22
N LEU A 76 5.20 2.96 -9.11
CA LEU A 76 5.30 3.18 -10.55
C LEU A 76 4.01 3.76 -11.15
N ILE A 77 2.86 3.12 -10.86
CA ILE A 77 1.55 3.56 -11.36
C ILE A 77 1.18 4.93 -10.78
N SER A 78 1.39 5.09 -9.48
CA SER A 78 1.19 6.34 -8.75
C SER A 78 2.06 7.47 -9.28
N LEU A 79 3.32 7.18 -9.63
CA LEU A 79 4.24 8.13 -10.25
C LEU A 79 3.72 8.58 -11.63
N ALA A 80 3.27 7.65 -12.47
CA ALA A 80 2.69 7.96 -13.78
C ALA A 80 1.43 8.84 -13.65
N HIS A 81 0.55 8.53 -12.71
CA HIS A 81 -0.63 9.35 -12.44
C HIS A 81 -0.26 10.73 -11.88
N THR A 82 0.69 10.82 -10.95
CA THR A 82 1.22 12.11 -10.46
C THR A 82 1.86 12.93 -11.57
N PHE A 83 2.59 12.30 -12.50
CA PHE A 83 3.15 12.98 -13.67
C PHE A 83 2.05 13.57 -14.56
N SER A 84 1.06 12.75 -14.93
CA SER A 84 -0.05 13.21 -15.75
C SER A 84 -0.86 14.34 -15.07
N TYR A 85 -1.10 14.23 -13.77
CA TYR A 85 -1.77 15.27 -13.00
C TYR A 85 -0.97 16.58 -12.94
N TRP A 86 0.34 16.50 -12.69
CA TRP A 86 1.22 17.67 -12.72
C TRP A 86 1.23 18.33 -14.11
N LYS A 87 1.34 17.54 -15.17
CA LYS A 87 1.49 18.05 -16.54
C LYS A 87 0.19 18.61 -17.13
N TYR A 88 -0.93 17.93 -16.89
CA TYR A 88 -2.21 18.18 -17.57
C TYR A 88 -3.32 18.68 -16.64
N GLY A 89 -3.12 18.65 -15.32
CA GLY A 89 -4.16 19.00 -14.34
C GLY A 89 -5.17 17.89 -14.07
N LYS A 90 -5.03 16.74 -14.74
CA LYS A 90 -5.86 15.54 -14.58
C LYS A 90 -4.99 14.30 -14.61
N ALA A 91 -5.19 13.39 -13.67
CA ALA A 91 -4.50 12.11 -13.68
C ALA A 91 -5.09 11.20 -14.77
N TRP A 92 -4.28 10.36 -15.41
CA TRP A 92 -4.79 9.37 -16.36
C TRP A 92 -5.85 8.44 -15.76
N LEU A 93 -5.73 8.11 -14.46
CA LEU A 93 -6.73 7.30 -13.75
C LEU A 93 -8.15 7.88 -13.88
N GLU A 94 -8.30 9.20 -13.90
CA GLU A 94 -9.62 9.86 -14.02
C GLU A 94 -10.31 9.56 -15.35
N SER A 95 -9.54 9.26 -16.39
CA SER A 95 -10.04 8.85 -17.71
C SER A 95 -10.25 7.35 -17.86
N TRP A 96 -9.75 6.55 -16.91
CA TRP A 96 -9.86 5.09 -16.98
C TRP A 96 -11.26 4.61 -16.62
N PRO A 97 -11.68 3.42 -17.08
CA PRO A 97 -12.89 2.76 -16.63
C PRO A 97 -13.00 2.70 -15.09
N LYS A 98 -14.22 2.85 -14.56
CA LYS A 98 -14.49 2.94 -13.11
C LYS A 98 -13.94 1.76 -12.30
N TRP A 99 -13.89 0.56 -12.88
CA TRP A 99 -13.33 -0.62 -12.21
C TRP A 99 -11.83 -0.50 -12.00
N LEU A 100 -11.07 0.13 -12.90
CA LEU A 100 -9.65 0.41 -12.69
C LEU A 100 -9.42 1.51 -11.64
N GLN A 101 -10.33 2.50 -11.57
CA GLN A 101 -10.29 3.51 -10.50
C GLN A 101 -10.51 2.87 -9.13
N LEU A 102 -11.48 1.96 -9.03
CA LEU A 102 -11.70 1.14 -7.84
C LEU A 102 -10.45 0.34 -7.49
N LEU A 103 -9.89 -0.40 -8.46
CA LEU A 103 -8.71 -1.21 -8.21
C LEU A 103 -7.52 -0.38 -7.71
N HIS A 104 -7.34 0.85 -8.22
CA HIS A 104 -6.32 1.75 -7.68
C HIS A 104 -6.58 2.14 -6.22
N GLY A 105 -7.84 2.42 -5.85
CA GLY A 105 -8.20 2.69 -4.45
C GLY A 105 -7.98 1.49 -3.52
N VAL A 106 -8.30 0.27 -3.99
CA VAL A 106 -7.98 -0.97 -3.28
C VAL A 106 -6.46 -1.14 -3.19
N PHE A 107 -5.72 -0.87 -4.27
CA PHE A 107 -4.27 -0.97 -4.29
C PHE A 107 -3.63 -0.04 -3.24
N TYR A 108 -4.05 1.24 -3.18
CA TYR A 108 -3.65 2.16 -2.12
C TYR A 108 -3.90 1.60 -0.71
N THR A 109 -5.05 0.93 -0.51
CA THR A 109 -5.37 0.33 0.80
C THR A 109 -4.43 -0.82 1.13
N THR A 110 -4.08 -1.65 0.16
CA THR A 110 -3.09 -2.71 0.39
C THR A 110 -1.73 -2.12 0.77
N ILE A 111 -1.29 -1.04 0.12
CA ILE A 111 0.01 -0.40 0.38
C ILE A 111 0.05 0.30 1.74
N THR A 112 -1.05 0.85 2.20
CA THR A 112 -1.08 1.54 3.50
C THR A 112 -1.34 0.61 4.68
N VAL A 113 -1.78 -0.65 4.44
CA VAL A 113 -2.14 -1.62 5.49
C VAL A 113 -1.22 -2.85 5.54
N LEU A 114 -1.05 -3.58 4.42
CA LEU A 114 -0.32 -4.85 4.42
C LEU A 114 1.14 -4.74 4.83
N PRO A 115 1.88 -3.66 4.50
CA PRO A 115 3.25 -3.49 4.99
C PRO A 115 3.34 -3.54 6.51
N TRP A 116 2.40 -2.93 7.24
CA TRP A 116 2.37 -3.02 8.70
C TRP A 116 2.10 -4.44 9.19
N THR A 117 1.22 -5.20 8.51
CA THR A 117 1.01 -6.62 8.81
C THR A 117 2.31 -7.40 8.65
N VAL A 118 3.02 -7.22 7.53
CA VAL A 118 4.30 -7.88 7.23
C VAL A 118 5.36 -7.53 8.26
N THR A 119 5.50 -6.25 8.62
CA THR A 119 6.45 -5.79 9.64
C THR A 119 6.11 -6.37 11.00
N ALA A 120 4.84 -6.35 11.41
CA ALA A 120 4.41 -6.88 12.71
C ALA A 120 4.65 -8.39 12.81
N VAL A 121 4.28 -9.17 11.79
CA VAL A 121 4.49 -10.63 11.77
C VAL A 121 5.99 -10.95 11.78
N TYR A 122 6.80 -10.21 11.03
CA TYR A 122 8.25 -10.43 11.04
C TYR A 122 8.83 -10.25 12.44
N TRP A 123 8.65 -9.08 13.05
CA TRP A 123 9.28 -8.78 14.34
C TRP A 123 8.66 -9.54 15.52
N ALA A 124 7.37 -9.86 15.47
CA ALA A 124 6.71 -10.55 16.58
C ALA A 124 6.79 -12.09 16.50
N VAL A 125 6.97 -12.66 15.30
CA VAL A 125 6.84 -14.12 15.07
C VAL A 125 8.06 -14.74 14.41
N LEU A 126 8.70 -14.05 13.45
CA LEU A 126 9.71 -14.65 12.58
C LEU A 126 11.14 -14.25 12.91
N PHE A 127 11.36 -13.10 13.54
CA PHE A 127 12.69 -12.56 13.78
C PHE A 127 13.46 -13.43 14.79
N ASP A 128 14.61 -13.93 14.37
CA ASP A 128 15.53 -14.74 15.16
C ASP A 128 16.96 -14.15 15.24
N GLY A 129 17.19 -12.99 14.60
CA GLY A 129 18.46 -12.28 14.59
C GLY A 129 18.87 -11.83 13.20
N PHE A 130 20.04 -11.20 13.10
CA PHE A 130 20.71 -10.96 11.82
C PHE A 130 21.96 -11.82 11.78
N GLY A 131 22.02 -12.77 10.84
CA GLY A 131 23.17 -13.66 10.67
C GLY A 131 24.33 -12.94 9.97
N GLU A 132 24.07 -12.38 8.78
CA GLU A 132 25.06 -11.67 7.97
C GLU A 132 24.57 -10.27 7.57
N GLU A 133 25.49 -9.44 7.07
CA GLU A 133 25.19 -8.08 6.60
C GLU A 133 24.13 -8.04 5.50
N TYR A 134 24.16 -9.01 4.57
CA TYR A 134 23.15 -9.11 3.52
C TYR A 134 21.75 -9.38 4.09
N ASP A 135 21.64 -10.28 5.07
CA ASP A 135 20.36 -10.62 5.68
C ASP A 135 19.81 -9.44 6.48
N ALA A 136 20.68 -8.73 7.20
CA ALA A 136 20.32 -7.49 7.87
C ALA A 136 19.78 -6.46 6.87
N TRP A 137 20.53 -6.16 5.82
CA TRP A 137 20.13 -5.20 4.80
C TRP A 137 18.82 -5.60 4.10
N SER A 138 18.71 -6.85 3.66
CA SER A 138 17.55 -7.36 2.93
C SER A 138 16.31 -7.30 3.83
N ASN A 139 16.38 -7.85 5.04
CA ASN A 139 15.24 -7.86 5.96
C ASN A 139 14.83 -6.46 6.41
N ILE A 140 15.79 -5.57 6.71
CA ILE A 140 15.47 -4.16 7.01
C ILE A 140 14.76 -3.52 5.81
N SER A 141 15.25 -3.76 4.59
CA SER A 141 14.67 -3.18 3.38
C SER A 141 13.23 -3.68 3.14
N VAL A 142 13.00 -4.99 3.20
CA VAL A 142 11.70 -5.57 2.87
C VAL A 142 10.71 -5.60 4.03
N HIS A 143 11.13 -5.36 5.27
CA HIS A 143 10.23 -5.28 6.43
C HIS A 143 10.11 -3.87 6.99
N ALA A 144 11.20 -3.18 7.31
CA ALA A 144 11.15 -1.85 7.92
C ALA A 144 10.81 -0.76 6.90
N LEU A 145 11.45 -0.77 5.72
CA LEU A 145 11.20 0.27 4.71
C LEU A 145 9.87 0.09 4.00
N ASN A 146 9.32 -1.13 3.98
CA ASN A 146 7.92 -1.38 3.62
C ASN A 146 6.95 -0.56 4.49
N ALA A 147 7.09 -0.66 5.81
CA ALA A 147 6.32 0.17 6.74
C ALA A 147 6.64 1.66 6.60
N GLY A 148 7.91 2.02 6.32
CA GLY A 148 8.32 3.40 6.03
C GLY A 148 7.58 4.00 4.82
N VAL A 149 7.49 3.28 3.70
CA VAL A 149 6.74 3.74 2.52
C VAL A 149 5.24 3.84 2.83
N ALA A 150 4.67 2.85 3.54
CA ALA A 150 3.27 2.90 3.97
C ALA A 150 2.99 4.12 4.86
N PHE A 151 3.87 4.41 5.82
CA PHE A 151 3.80 5.59 6.66
C PHE A 151 3.81 6.88 5.83
N LEU A 152 4.75 7.00 4.89
CA LEU A 152 4.85 8.19 4.06
C LEU A 152 3.62 8.37 3.14
N GLU A 153 3.06 7.28 2.59
CA GLU A 153 1.80 7.32 1.82
C GLU A 153 0.56 7.60 2.67
N VAL A 154 0.60 7.35 3.98
CA VAL A 154 -0.42 7.81 4.92
C VAL A 154 -0.25 9.30 5.20
N ILE A 155 0.97 9.80 5.36
CA ILE A 155 1.23 11.16 5.84
C ILE A 155 1.24 12.22 4.73
N ILE A 156 1.84 11.97 3.57
CA ILE A 156 2.14 13.01 2.57
C ILE A 156 1.01 13.25 1.55
N PRO A 157 0.40 12.21 0.93
CA PRO A 157 -0.67 12.39 -0.04
C PRO A 157 -1.95 12.99 0.59
N ARG A 158 -2.82 13.55 -0.26
CA ARG A 158 -4.12 14.11 0.14
C ARG A 158 -5.25 13.06 0.20
N THR A 159 -4.91 11.78 0.13
CA THR A 159 -5.81 10.62 0.03
C THR A 159 -6.93 10.60 1.06
N GLU A 160 -8.15 10.23 0.70
CA GLU A 160 -9.23 10.15 1.70
C GLU A 160 -9.15 8.87 2.55
N PRO A 161 -9.79 8.86 3.72
CA PRO A 161 -9.91 7.63 4.51
C PRO A 161 -10.48 6.49 3.67
N MET A 162 -9.83 5.33 3.71
CA MET A 162 -10.21 4.16 2.92
C MET A 162 -11.63 3.71 3.30
N PRO A 163 -12.47 3.32 2.33
CA PRO A 163 -13.83 2.87 2.62
C PRO A 163 -13.82 1.49 3.28
N TRP A 164 -14.81 1.23 4.14
CA TRP A 164 -14.91 -0.03 4.90
C TRP A 164 -15.05 -1.27 4.01
N VAL A 165 -15.61 -1.10 2.82
CA VAL A 165 -15.75 -2.17 1.82
C VAL A 165 -14.41 -2.69 1.31
N HIS A 166 -13.28 -2.04 1.64
CA HIS A 166 -11.94 -2.54 1.30
C HIS A 166 -11.48 -3.73 2.17
N ILE A 167 -12.08 -3.97 3.34
CA ILE A 167 -11.73 -5.13 4.20
C ILE A 167 -11.96 -6.47 3.47
N PRO A 168 -13.11 -6.73 2.82
CA PRO A 168 -13.30 -7.92 1.98
C PRO A 168 -12.19 -8.15 0.94
N TRP A 169 -11.65 -7.10 0.33
CA TRP A 169 -10.57 -7.23 -0.64
C TRP A 169 -9.26 -7.66 0.03
N LEU A 170 -8.96 -7.14 1.23
CA LEU A 170 -7.80 -7.59 2.02
C LEU A 170 -7.95 -9.07 2.42
N ILE A 171 -9.16 -9.52 2.79
CA ILE A 171 -9.45 -10.93 3.07
C ILE A 171 -9.14 -11.79 1.84
N VAL A 172 -9.61 -11.40 0.66
CA VAL A 172 -9.36 -12.12 -0.59
C VAL A 172 -7.86 -12.20 -0.90
N ILE A 173 -7.11 -11.12 -0.69
CA ILE A 173 -5.66 -11.09 -0.93
C ILE A 173 -4.92 -12.02 0.05
N LEU A 174 -5.26 -11.97 1.34
CA LEU A 174 -4.66 -12.84 2.35
C LEU A 174 -5.01 -14.32 2.10
N GLY A 175 -6.25 -14.61 1.73
CA GLY A 175 -6.67 -15.96 1.34
C GLY A 175 -5.97 -16.44 0.06
N GLY A 176 -5.79 -15.55 -0.92
CA GLY A 176 -5.00 -15.82 -2.12
C GLY A 176 -3.55 -16.16 -1.79
N TYR A 177 -2.93 -15.43 -0.85
CA TYR A 177 -1.58 -15.75 -0.38
C TYR A 177 -1.52 -17.12 0.31
N LEU A 178 -2.50 -17.47 1.13
CA LEU A 178 -2.57 -18.82 1.72
C LEU A 178 -2.56 -19.89 0.62
N GLY A 179 -3.27 -19.66 -0.49
CA GLY A 179 -3.19 -20.51 -1.68
C GLY A 179 -1.76 -20.60 -2.25
N VAL A 180 -1.07 -19.47 -2.41
CA VAL A 180 0.33 -19.43 -2.89
C VAL A 180 1.27 -20.22 -1.96
N ALA A 181 1.10 -20.13 -0.65
CA ALA A 181 1.90 -20.88 0.31
C ALA A 181 1.73 -22.40 0.15
N TYR A 182 0.50 -22.87 -0.10
CA TYR A 182 0.23 -24.30 -0.31
C TYR A 182 0.63 -24.78 -1.71
N ILE A 183 0.53 -23.93 -2.73
CA ILE A 183 1.14 -24.18 -4.05
C ILE A 183 2.65 -24.34 -3.91
N THR A 184 3.30 -23.47 -3.12
CA THR A 184 4.74 -23.56 -2.84
C THR A 184 5.07 -24.90 -2.17
N LYS A 185 4.29 -25.32 -1.16
CA LYS A 185 4.49 -26.63 -0.55
C LYS A 185 4.38 -27.77 -1.56
N SER A 186 3.39 -27.73 -2.45
CA SER A 186 3.16 -28.77 -3.45
C SER A 186 4.20 -28.80 -4.57
N THR A 187 4.82 -27.66 -4.90
CA THR A 187 5.72 -27.53 -6.07
C THR A 187 7.20 -27.44 -5.71
N GLN A 188 7.51 -26.90 -4.53
CA GLN A 188 8.87 -26.65 -4.05
C GLN A 188 9.20 -27.42 -2.76
N GLY A 189 8.22 -28.11 -2.15
CA GLY A 189 8.44 -29.05 -1.05
C GLY A 189 8.49 -28.45 0.35
N PHE A 190 8.39 -27.12 0.50
CA PHE A 190 8.48 -26.44 1.80
C PHE A 190 7.30 -25.50 2.08
N TYR A 191 7.01 -25.26 3.35
CA TYR A 191 6.12 -24.18 3.78
C TYR A 191 6.93 -22.89 3.99
N THR A 192 6.46 -21.79 3.43
CA THR A 192 7.14 -20.48 3.51
C THR A 192 7.29 -19.98 4.94
N TYR A 193 6.32 -20.31 5.79
CA TYR A 193 6.34 -20.05 7.22
C TYR A 193 5.97 -21.33 7.96
N SER A 194 6.74 -21.68 9.00
CA SER A 194 6.52 -22.91 9.78
C SER A 194 5.15 -22.95 10.47
N PHE A 195 4.56 -21.79 10.79
CA PHE A 195 3.22 -21.72 11.35
C PHE A 195 2.09 -22.11 10.37
N LEU A 196 2.39 -22.18 9.07
CA LEU A 196 1.45 -22.65 8.04
C LEU A 196 1.47 -24.16 7.84
N ASP A 197 2.39 -24.89 8.49
CA ASP A 197 2.50 -26.34 8.41
C ASP A 197 1.62 -27.02 9.49
N PRO A 198 0.47 -27.62 9.09
CA PRO A 198 -0.42 -28.28 10.03
C PRO A 198 0.19 -29.57 10.61
N ASN A 199 1.19 -30.17 9.96
CA ASN A 199 1.86 -31.37 10.47
C ASN A 199 2.90 -31.00 11.55
N SER A 200 3.50 -29.81 11.45
CA SER A 200 4.48 -29.33 12.44
C SER A 200 3.82 -28.71 13.67
N LYS A 201 2.78 -27.88 13.47
CA LYS A 201 2.15 -27.11 14.55
C LYS A 201 0.77 -27.64 14.97
N GLY A 202 0.15 -28.53 14.19
CA GLY A 202 -1.23 -28.95 14.36
C GLY A 202 -2.20 -28.02 13.63
N SER A 203 -3.25 -28.60 13.02
CA SER A 203 -4.22 -27.88 12.20
C SER A 203 -4.95 -26.75 12.94
N GLY A 204 -5.26 -26.94 14.23
CA GLY A 204 -5.89 -25.91 15.06
C GLY A 204 -5.02 -24.68 15.26
N ILE A 205 -3.71 -24.86 15.47
CA ILE A 205 -2.76 -23.76 15.65
C ILE A 205 -2.54 -23.03 14.32
N THR A 206 -2.40 -23.76 13.21
CA THR A 206 -2.31 -23.15 11.87
C THR A 206 -3.54 -22.30 11.55
N ALA A 207 -4.75 -22.79 11.86
CA ALA A 207 -5.98 -22.02 11.72
C ALA A 207 -5.98 -20.77 12.60
N ALA A 208 -5.51 -20.88 13.85
CA ALA A 208 -5.38 -19.74 14.77
C ALA A 208 -4.42 -18.66 14.22
N TYR A 209 -3.29 -19.02 13.61
CA TYR A 209 -2.41 -18.06 12.94
C TYR A 209 -3.08 -17.37 11.75
N CYS A 210 -3.81 -18.12 10.92
CA CYS A 210 -4.53 -17.55 9.78
C CYS A 210 -5.58 -16.52 10.23
N ILE A 211 -6.39 -16.87 11.22
CA ILE A 211 -7.43 -15.99 11.79
C ILE A 211 -6.77 -14.81 12.52
N GLY A 212 -5.70 -15.05 13.29
CA GLY A 212 -4.96 -14.02 14.02
C GLY A 212 -4.35 -12.97 13.10
N ILE A 213 -3.71 -13.38 11.99
CA ILE A 213 -3.17 -12.45 10.98
C ILE A 213 -4.29 -11.65 10.31
N LEU A 214 -5.42 -12.29 10.00
CA LEU A 214 -6.57 -11.60 9.44
C LEU A 214 -7.15 -10.55 10.41
N ALA A 215 -7.33 -10.92 11.68
CA ALA A 215 -7.79 -10.02 12.73
C ALA A 215 -6.82 -8.85 12.93
N GLY A 216 -5.51 -9.14 13.03
CA GLY A 216 -4.46 -8.13 13.12
C GLY A 216 -4.44 -7.17 11.94
N THR A 217 -4.59 -7.68 10.71
CA THR A 217 -4.69 -6.85 9.50
C THR A 217 -5.93 -5.96 9.52
N THR A 218 -7.06 -6.47 10.04
CA THR A 218 -8.30 -5.68 10.18
C THR A 218 -8.14 -4.56 11.22
N ILE A 219 -7.46 -4.84 12.33
CA ILE A 219 -7.12 -3.82 13.34
C ILE A 219 -6.20 -2.76 12.73
N LEU A 220 -5.16 -3.17 11.99
CA LEU A 220 -4.26 -2.26 11.29
C LEU A 220 -4.99 -1.39 10.26
N PHE A 221 -5.96 -1.96 9.51
CA PHE A 221 -6.84 -1.18 8.64
C PHE A 221 -7.56 -0.06 9.42
N CYS A 222 -8.14 -0.37 10.58
CA CYS A 222 -8.81 0.62 11.43
C CYS A 222 -7.84 1.71 11.92
N ILE A 223 -6.64 1.33 12.35
CA ILE A 223 -5.60 2.27 12.80
C ILE A 223 -5.19 3.19 11.66
N VAL A 224 -4.83 2.64 10.51
CA VAL A 224 -4.40 3.39 9.31
C VAL A 224 -5.51 4.33 8.84
N LYS A 225 -6.75 3.85 8.80
CA LYS A 225 -7.92 4.69 8.50
C LYS A 225 -8.06 5.84 9.50
N GLY A 226 -7.90 5.57 10.80
CA GLY A 226 -7.90 6.57 11.86
C GLY A 226 -6.81 7.62 11.68
N LEU A 227 -5.59 7.21 11.32
CA LEU A 227 -4.47 8.11 11.03
C LEU A 227 -4.74 9.00 9.81
N VAL A 228 -5.34 8.46 8.74
CA VAL A 228 -5.74 9.27 7.59
C VAL A 228 -6.87 10.23 7.95
N CYS A 229 -7.87 9.81 8.74
CA CYS A 229 -8.91 10.70 9.27
C CYS A 229 -8.29 11.85 10.09
N LEU A 230 -7.36 11.53 11.00
CA LEU A 230 -6.67 12.51 11.82
C LEU A 230 -5.88 13.49 10.94
N ARG A 231 -5.10 12.98 9.99
CA ARG A 231 -4.33 13.82 9.05
C ARG A 231 -5.25 14.76 8.27
N VAL A 232 -6.34 14.26 7.69
CA VAL A 232 -7.31 15.09 6.95
C VAL A 232 -7.93 16.15 7.86
N TRP A 233 -8.31 15.79 9.08
CA TRP A 233 -8.87 16.75 10.04
C TRP A 233 -7.85 17.83 10.44
N VAL A 234 -6.62 17.45 10.80
CA VAL A 234 -5.56 18.41 11.14
C VAL A 234 -5.28 19.33 9.95
N THR A 235 -5.03 18.75 8.77
CA THR A 235 -4.56 19.50 7.60
C THR A 235 -5.67 20.36 6.99
N GLU A 236 -6.84 19.79 6.69
CA GLU A 236 -7.90 20.52 5.99
C GLU A 236 -8.78 21.34 6.92
N LYS A 237 -9.13 20.80 8.10
CA LYS A 237 -10.10 21.47 9.01
C LYS A 237 -9.44 22.38 10.04
N LYS A 238 -8.26 22.04 10.55
CA LYS A 238 -7.57 22.87 11.55
C LYS A 238 -6.58 23.86 10.95
N LEU A 239 -5.82 23.44 9.94
CA LEU A 239 -4.77 24.27 9.34
C LEU A 239 -5.18 24.95 8.02
N GLY A 240 -6.35 24.62 7.46
CA GLY A 240 -6.80 25.15 6.16
C GLY A 240 -5.92 24.74 4.98
N MET A 241 -5.07 23.72 5.15
CA MET A 241 -4.16 23.19 4.13
C MET A 241 -4.89 22.23 3.20
N ASN A 242 -5.83 22.78 2.42
CA ASN A 242 -6.70 22.04 1.52
C ASN A 242 -5.99 21.40 0.32
N GLY A 243 -4.66 21.46 0.18
CA GLY A 243 -3.94 20.85 -0.94
C GLY A 243 -3.00 21.80 -1.68
N LYS A 244 -1.89 21.25 -2.20
CA LYS A 244 -1.03 21.89 -3.20
C LYS A 244 -1.31 21.26 -4.56
N LEU A 245 -2.29 21.82 -5.25
CA LEU A 245 -2.81 21.28 -6.51
C LEU A 245 -1.93 21.66 -7.70
N SER A 246 -2.13 20.95 -8.81
CA SER A 246 -1.50 21.32 -10.07
C SER A 246 -2.04 22.67 -10.52
N LYS A 247 -1.17 23.57 -11.01
CA LYS A 247 -1.59 24.85 -11.62
C LYS A 247 -2.47 24.68 -12.87
N LYS A 248 -2.63 23.45 -13.35
CA LYS A 248 -3.48 23.08 -14.48
C LYS A 248 -4.83 22.48 -14.04
N ASP A 249 -5.04 22.24 -12.74
CA ASP A 249 -6.27 21.67 -12.18
C ASP A 249 -7.30 22.76 -11.86
N VAL A 250 -8.00 23.22 -12.89
CA VAL A 250 -9.01 24.29 -12.79
C VAL A 250 -10.17 23.91 -11.85
N GLY A 251 -10.61 22.63 -11.87
CA GLY A 251 -11.66 22.15 -10.96
C GLY A 251 -11.16 21.95 -9.52
N GLY A 252 -9.85 21.78 -9.36
CA GLY A 252 -9.08 21.76 -8.11
C GLY A 252 -9.24 23.03 -7.31
N GLU A 253 -8.96 24.15 -7.96
CA GLU A 253 -8.96 25.48 -7.37
C GLU A 253 -10.35 25.83 -6.84
N THR A 254 -11.42 25.55 -7.59
CA THR A 254 -12.80 25.84 -7.15
C THR A 254 -13.18 25.13 -5.85
N GLU A 255 -12.84 23.84 -5.69
CA GLU A 255 -13.11 23.08 -4.45
C GLU A 255 -12.39 23.68 -3.24
N VAL A 256 -11.14 24.11 -3.43
CA VAL A 256 -10.34 24.72 -2.35
C VAL A 256 -10.92 26.07 -1.96
N THR A 257 -11.33 26.88 -2.94
CA THR A 257 -11.94 28.20 -2.69
C THR A 257 -13.28 28.09 -1.99
N GLU A 258 -14.16 27.15 -2.36
CA GLU A 258 -15.44 26.93 -1.67
C GLU A 258 -15.23 26.54 -0.20
N LYS A 259 -14.25 25.69 0.10
CA LYS A 259 -13.93 25.29 1.49
C LYS A 259 -13.35 26.41 2.36
N LEU A 260 -12.83 27.48 1.78
CA LEU A 260 -12.33 28.65 2.52
C LEU A 260 -13.44 29.66 2.85
N ASN A 261 -14.59 29.57 2.19
CA ASN A 261 -15.73 30.48 2.34
C ASN A 261 -16.81 29.93 3.31
N VAL A 262 -16.53 28.83 4.00
CA VAL A 262 -17.39 28.16 5.01
C VAL A 262 -16.62 28.05 6.32
#